data_AF-A0A8C8BH72-F1
#
_entry.id   AF-A0A8C8BH72-F1
#
_cell.length_a   1.000
_cell.length_b   1.000
_cell.length_c   1.000
_cell.angle_alpha   90.00
_cell.angle_beta   90.00
_cell.angle_gamma   90.00
#
_symmetry.space_group_name_H-M   'P 1'
#
loop_
_entity.id
_entity.type
_entity.pdbx_description
1 polymer ?
#
loop_
_entity_poly.entity_id
_entity_poly.type
_entity_poly.pdbx_seq_one_letter_code
_entity_poly.pdbx_strand_id
1 'polypeptide(L)' 'IKFTFSSECSKHFHRLYHNTRDCSTPAYYKRCARLLTRLAMSPLCTQS' A
#
# COMPACT_ATOMS: atom_id res chain seq x y z
N ILE A 1 -13.22 -9.24 -13.51
CA ILE A 1 -12.22 -9.89 -12.63
C ILE A 1 -11.91 -8.89 -11.50
N LYS A 2 -12.46 -9.08 -10.30
CA LYS A 2 -12.05 -8.29 -9.12
C LYS A 2 -10.88 -9.02 -8.48
N PHE A 3 -9.68 -8.49 -8.63
CA PHE A 3 -8.54 -8.90 -7.80
C PHE A 3 -8.78 -8.31 -6.42
N THR A 4 -9.48 -9.04 -5.56
CA THR A 4 -9.64 -8.65 -4.17
C THR A 4 -8.33 -8.94 -3.46
N PHE A 5 -7.60 -7.88 -3.12
CA PHE A 5 -6.47 -7.98 -2.21
C PHE A 5 -6.89 -8.68 -0.93
N SER A 6 -5.97 -9.44 -0.33
CA SER A 6 -6.20 -10.02 0.99
C SER A 6 -6.64 -8.94 1.98
N SER A 7 -7.45 -9.30 2.97
CA SER A 7 -7.88 -8.38 4.03
C SER A 7 -6.68 -7.75 4.73
N GLU A 8 -5.60 -8.51 4.89
CA GLU A 8 -4.35 -8.05 5.51
C GLU A 8 -3.61 -7.05 4.63
N CYS A 9 -3.54 -7.27 3.32
CA CYS A 9 -3.01 -6.31 2.37
C CYS A 9 -3.79 -4.98 2.43
N SER A 10 -5.12 -5.05 2.44
CA SER A 10 -6.00 -3.86 2.48
C SER A 10 -5.81 -3.05 3.77
N LYS A 11 -5.69 -3.71 4.92
CA LYS A 11 -5.37 -3.06 6.21
C LYS A 11 -4.00 -2.38 6.16
N HIS A 12 -3.00 -3.06 5.61
CA HIS A 12 -1.64 -2.53 5.52
C HIS A 12 -1.56 -1.31 4.60
N PHE A 13 -2.28 -1.35 3.49
CA PHE A 13 -2.42 -0.22 2.56
C PHE A 13 -3.05 0.98 3.27
N HIS A 14 -4.20 0.78 3.92
CA HIS A 14 -4.89 1.85 4.64
C HIS A 14 -4.00 2.48 5.72
N ARG A 15 -3.27 1.64 6.48
CA ARG A 15 -2.35 2.13 7.50
C ARG A 15 -1.21 2.96 6.91
N LEU A 16 -0.57 2.51 5.83
CA LEU A 16 0.51 3.25 5.19
C LEU A 16 0.02 4.59 4.62
N TYR A 17 -1.08 4.55 3.88
CA TYR A 17 -1.63 5.74 3.22
C TYR A 17 -2.00 6.85 4.21
N HIS A 18 -2.60 6.50 5.34
CA HIS A 18 -3.07 7.49 6.33
C HIS A 18 -2.05 7.84 7.42
N ASN A 19 -1.13 6.94 7.78
CA ASN A 19 -0.25 7.12 8.95
C ASN A 19 1.21 7.37 8.62
N THR A 20 1.61 7.37 7.34
CA THR A 20 3.01 7.69 6.98
C THR A 20 3.15 9.08 6.39
N ARG A 21 4.22 9.78 6.82
CA ARG A 21 4.57 11.11 6.29
C ARG A 21 4.77 11.11 4.78
N ASP A 22 5.26 10.00 4.24
CA ASP A 22 5.46 9.81 2.80
C ASP A 22 4.16 9.96 2.02
N CYS A 23 3.04 9.52 2.60
CA CYS A 23 1.70 9.56 1.99
C CYS A 23 0.87 10.78 2.40
N SER A 24 1.28 11.54 3.42
CA SER A 24 0.57 12.75 3.88
C SER A 24 1.20 14.06 3.42
N THR A 25 2.48 14.08 3.03
CA THR A 25 3.18 15.30 2.58
C THR A 25 3.39 15.28 1.06
N PRO A 26 2.90 16.27 0.29
CA PRO A 26 2.99 16.29 -1.18
C PRO A 26 4.41 16.08 -1.75
N ALA A 27 5.43 16.62 -1.07
CA ALA A 27 6.83 16.46 -1.45
C ALA A 27 7.31 14.99 -1.49
N TYR A 28 6.62 14.08 -0.79
CA TYR A 28 7.01 12.68 -0.65
C TYR A 28 6.09 11.69 -1.35
N TYR A 29 5.08 12.14 -2.09
CA TYR A 29 4.11 11.24 -2.74
C TYR A 29 4.76 10.25 -3.72
N LYS A 30 5.85 10.63 -4.39
CA LYS A 30 6.62 9.68 -5.22
C LYS A 30 7.18 8.50 -4.41
N ARG A 31 7.56 8.74 -3.16
CA ARG A 31 8.04 7.70 -2.24
C ARG A 31 6.87 6.85 -1.74
N CYS A 32 5.75 7.46 -1.38
CA CYS A 32 4.52 6.73 -1.04
C CYS A 32 4.10 5.79 -2.17
N ALA A 33 4.02 6.27 -3.41
CA ALA A 33 3.67 5.45 -4.56
C ALA A 33 4.57 4.20 -4.68
N ARG A 34 5.89 4.37 -4.53
CA ARG A 34 6.85 3.24 -4.55
C ARG A 34 6.62 2.26 -3.40
N LEU A 35 6.29 2.73 -2.20
CA LEU A 35 5.97 1.87 -1.06
C LEU A 35 4.70 1.06 -1.32
N LEU A 36 3.63 1.71 -1.80
CA LEU A 36 2.36 1.06 -2.10
C LEU A 36 2.49 0.03 -3.24
N THR A 37 3.27 0.33 -4.28
CA THR A 37 3.56 -0.65 -5.35
C THR A 37 4.32 -1.86 -4.82
N ARG A 38 5.32 -1.67 -3.95
CA ARG A 38 6.04 -2.78 -3.31
C ARG A 38 5.12 -3.63 -2.43
N LEU A 39 4.24 -2.99 -1.67
CA LEU A 39 3.25 -3.70 -0.86
C LEU A 39 2.36 -4.56 -1.76
N ALA A 40 1.83 -4.01 -2.86
CA ALA A 40 0.96 -4.74 -3.78
C ALA A 40 1.61 -5.98 -4.41
N MET A 41 2.93 -5.97 -4.61
CA MET A 41 3.70 -7.11 -5.12
C MET A 41 4.22 -8.06 -4.02
N SER A 42 4.08 -7.67 -2.75
CA SER A 42 4.57 -8.50 -1.63
C SER A 42 3.71 -9.76 -1.48
N PRO A 43 4.28 -10.85 -0.92
CA PRO A 43 3.52 -12.07 -0.63
C PRO A 43 2.25 -11.81 0.18
N LEU A 44 2.23 -10.78 1.03
CA LEU A 44 1.04 -10.38 1.79
C LEU A 44 -0.17 -10.03 0.89
N CYS A 45 0.10 -9.46 -0.29
CA CYS A 45 -0.90 -9.00 -1.25
C CYS A 45 -1.08 -9.94 -2.45
N THR A 46 -0.11 -10.82 -2.71
CA THR A 46 -0.13 -11.77 -3.84
C THR A 46 -0.47 -13.21 -3.43
N GLN A 47 -0.27 -13.59 -2.15
CA GLN A 47 -0.91 -14.78 -1.58
C GLN A 47 -2.31 -14.39 -1.12
N SER A 48 -3.27 -14.60 -2.01
CA SER A 48 -4.71 -14.57 -1.74
C SER A 48 -5.36 -15.74 -2.44
#